data_AF-A0A419E028-F1
#
_entry.id   AF-A0A419E028-F1
#
_cell.length_a   1.000
_cell.length_b   1.000
_cell.length_c   1.000
_cell.angle_alpha   90.00
_cell.angle_beta   90.00
_cell.angle_gamma   90.00
#
_symmetry.space_group_name_H-M   'P 1'
#
loop_
_entity.id
_entity.type
_entity.pdbx_description
1 polymer ?
#
loop_
_entity_poly.entity_id
_entity_poly.type
_entity_poly.pdbx_seq_one_letter_code
_entity_poly.pdbx_strand_id
1 'polypeptide(L)'
;MESLIAGLLQATFVFLSAVQANPSLSDGALDRAVNHGSQVVQFSTWVLETDPPAMRTVPVSTVPRVSGLLSANYLISDGKRTRLGLGSGENLRLEQEYVSFGDLNRDNVDDAMVVLRGAKPGGGASYRLAAMLNFGGELFNITMLDLGEELEIFSHEINYGKYAAEMRVGSGERRRYDYKLVGRELMRL
;
A
#
# COMPACT_ATOMS: atom_id res chain seq x y z
N MET A 1 -5.92 -6.53 -23.45
CA MET A 1 -5.37 -6.16 -22.13
C MET A 1 -4.16 -7.01 -21.81
N GLU A 2 -4.26 -8.34 -21.87
CA GLU A 2 -3.14 -9.28 -21.74
C GLU A 2 -1.94 -8.96 -22.65
N SER A 3 -2.17 -8.60 -23.93
CA SER A 3 -1.10 -8.21 -24.86
C SER A 3 -0.34 -6.94 -24.44
N LEU A 4 -1.02 -6.01 -23.76
CA LEU A 4 -0.43 -4.77 -23.27
C LEU A 4 0.40 -5.02 -22.00
N ILE A 5 -0.06 -5.95 -21.15
CA ILE A 5 0.65 -6.35 -19.93
C ILE A 5 1.89 -7.17 -20.26
N ALA A 6 1.78 -8.10 -21.20
CA ALA A 6 2.94 -8.83 -21.73
C ALA A 6 3.96 -7.85 -22.34
N GLY A 7 3.49 -6.82 -23.05
CA GLY A 7 4.33 -5.73 -23.55
C GLY A 7 5.02 -4.92 -22.44
N LEU A 8 4.31 -4.59 -21.35
CA LEU A 8 4.90 -3.90 -20.19
C LEU A 8 5.96 -4.76 -19.50
N LEU A 9 5.67 -6.03 -19.24
CA LEU A 9 6.61 -6.97 -18.62
C LEU A 9 7.86 -7.14 -19.48
N GLN A 10 7.69 -7.26 -20.79
CA GLN A 10 8.80 -7.35 -21.73
C GLN A 10 9.63 -6.06 -21.77
N ALA A 11 8.99 -4.90 -21.79
CA ALA A 11 9.68 -3.61 -21.73
C ALA A 11 10.45 -3.43 -20.42
N THR A 12 9.88 -3.85 -19.29
CA THR A 12 10.55 -3.83 -17.98
C THR A 12 11.73 -4.76 -17.93
N PHE A 13 11.62 -5.97 -18.48
CA PHE A 13 12.73 -6.90 -18.56
C PHE A 13 13.89 -6.33 -19.38
N VAL A 14 13.59 -5.73 -20.54
CA VAL A 14 14.58 -5.06 -21.38
C VAL A 14 15.23 -3.88 -20.65
N PHE A 15 14.44 -3.07 -19.97
CA PHE A 15 14.93 -1.94 -19.17
C PHE A 15 15.87 -2.39 -18.04
N LEU A 16 15.47 -3.38 -17.24
CA LEU A 16 16.29 -3.92 -16.15
C LEU A 16 17.58 -4.54 -16.67
N SER A 17 17.52 -5.25 -17.80
CA SER A 17 18.70 -5.84 -18.44
C SER A 17 19.68 -4.75 -18.92
N ALA A 18 19.17 -3.66 -19.49
CA ALA A 18 19.99 -2.53 -19.93
C ALA A 18 20.63 -1.77 -18.76
N VAL A 19 19.92 -1.65 -17.64
CA VAL A 19 20.44 -1.06 -16.39
C VAL A 19 21.55 -1.93 -15.80
N GLN A 20 21.34 -3.24 -15.70
CA GLN A 20 22.35 -4.17 -15.18
C GLN A 20 23.61 -4.24 -16.05
N ALA A 21 23.46 -4.06 -17.36
CA ALA A 21 24.58 -4.04 -18.30
C ALA A 21 25.38 -2.72 -18.28
N ASN A 22 24.94 -1.69 -17.55
CA ASN A 22 25.59 -0.39 -17.52
C ASN A 22 26.37 -0.16 -16.20
N PRO A 23 27.70 -0.41 -16.18
CA PRO A 23 28.52 -0.27 -14.98
C PRO A 23 28.77 1.19 -14.56
N SER A 24 28.31 2.17 -15.34
CA SER A 24 28.48 3.61 -15.02
C SER A 24 27.35 4.18 -14.16
N LEU A 25 26.31 3.40 -13.90
CA LEU A 25 25.20 3.81 -13.04
C LEU A 25 25.62 3.80 -11.56
N SER A 26 25.16 4.79 -10.81
CA SER A 26 25.35 4.81 -9.36
C SER A 26 24.47 3.76 -8.68
N ASP A 27 24.88 3.26 -7.52
CA ASP A 27 24.14 2.26 -6.74
C ASP A 27 22.70 2.72 -6.47
N GLY A 28 22.49 4.00 -6.16
CA GLY A 28 21.14 4.55 -5.96
C GLY A 28 20.29 4.59 -7.24
N ALA A 29 20.89 4.69 -8.43
CA ALA A 29 20.17 4.60 -9.69
C ALA A 29 19.80 3.15 -10.03
N LEU A 30 20.68 2.20 -9.70
CA LEU A 30 20.41 0.76 -9.81
C LEU A 30 19.23 0.34 -8.92
N ASP A 31 19.26 0.76 -7.65
CA ASP A 31 18.20 0.46 -6.67
C ASP A 31 16.85 1.01 -7.14
N ARG A 32 16.79 2.25 -7.63
CA ARG A 32 15.55 2.84 -8.17
C ARG A 32 15.04 2.08 -9.39
N ALA A 33 15.92 1.71 -10.31
CA ALA A 33 15.54 0.97 -11.51
C ALA A 33 14.99 -0.42 -11.16
N VAL A 34 15.63 -1.12 -10.22
CA VAL A 34 15.15 -2.41 -9.71
C VAL A 34 13.81 -2.27 -8.99
N ASN A 35 13.61 -1.21 -8.20
CA ASN A 35 12.34 -0.92 -7.55
C ASN A 35 11.23 -0.66 -8.58
N HIS A 36 11.45 0.23 -9.54
CA HIS A 36 10.48 0.51 -10.60
C HIS A 36 10.18 -0.72 -11.47
N GLY A 37 11.19 -1.53 -11.79
CA GLY A 37 10.97 -2.77 -12.52
C GLY A 37 10.15 -3.78 -11.71
N SER A 38 10.44 -3.91 -10.41
CA SER A 38 9.66 -4.76 -9.51
C SER A 38 8.22 -4.28 -9.38
N GLN A 39 7.98 -2.97 -9.35
CA GLN A 39 6.64 -2.38 -9.35
C GLN A 39 5.88 -2.67 -10.63
N VAL A 40 6.50 -2.50 -11.80
CA VAL A 40 5.84 -2.82 -13.06
C VAL A 40 5.50 -4.31 -13.14
N VAL A 41 6.38 -5.19 -12.66
CA VAL A 41 6.11 -6.64 -12.58
C VAL A 41 4.96 -6.93 -11.61
N GLN A 42 4.97 -6.34 -10.41
CA GLN A 42 3.90 -6.50 -9.42
C GLN A 42 2.55 -5.98 -9.96
N PHE A 43 2.54 -4.80 -10.57
CA PHE A 43 1.37 -4.22 -11.19
C PHE A 43 0.87 -5.09 -12.35
N SER A 44 1.76 -5.51 -13.24
CA SER A 44 1.41 -6.35 -14.39
C SER A 44 0.81 -7.69 -13.96
N THR A 45 1.42 -8.35 -12.98
CA THR A 45 0.90 -9.59 -12.39
C THR A 45 -0.47 -9.33 -11.75
N TRP A 46 -0.64 -8.20 -11.08
CA TRP A 46 -1.89 -7.83 -10.43
C TRP A 46 -3.04 -7.50 -11.41
N VAL A 47 -2.76 -6.78 -12.51
CA VAL A 47 -3.74 -6.50 -13.58
C VAL A 47 -4.17 -7.79 -14.28
N LEU A 48 -3.28 -8.78 -14.38
CA LEU A 48 -3.63 -10.11 -14.90
C LEU A 48 -4.51 -10.91 -13.92
N GLU A 49 -4.34 -10.69 -12.61
CA GLU A 49 -5.08 -11.40 -11.56
C GLU A 49 -6.45 -10.77 -11.22
N THR A 50 -6.67 -9.49 -11.51
CA THR A 50 -7.90 -8.76 -11.13
C THR A 50 -8.30 -7.69 -12.14
N ASP A 51 -9.60 -7.48 -12.32
CA ASP A 51 -10.22 -6.45 -13.16
C ASP A 51 -9.69 -5.04 -12.76
N PRO A 52 -8.85 -4.39 -13.58
CA PRO A 52 -8.10 -3.21 -13.16
C PRO A 52 -8.96 -1.94 -13.11
N PRO A 53 -8.63 -0.96 -12.24
CA PRO A 53 -9.26 0.34 -12.22
C PRO A 53 -9.03 1.06 -13.55
N ALA A 54 -10.07 1.76 -14.03
CA ALA A 54 -10.02 2.48 -15.29
C ALA A 54 -8.97 3.62 -15.26
N MET A 55 -8.08 3.66 -16.26
CA MET A 55 -7.11 4.74 -16.46
C MET A 55 -7.81 6.12 -16.43
N ARG A 56 -7.32 7.03 -15.57
CA ARG A 56 -7.71 8.46 -15.56
C ARG A 56 -6.54 9.34 -16.02
N THR A 57 -6.82 10.30 -16.90
CA THR A 57 -5.86 11.22 -17.55
C THR A 57 -5.76 12.60 -16.85
N VAL A 58 -5.90 12.64 -15.52
CA VAL A 58 -5.88 13.90 -14.77
C VAL A 58 -4.43 14.26 -14.41
N PRO A 59 -4.00 15.54 -14.43
CA PRO A 59 -2.68 15.94 -13.96
C PRO A 59 -2.42 15.41 -12.55
N VAL A 60 -1.40 14.57 -12.45
CA VAL A 60 -1.08 13.80 -11.27
C VAL A 60 -0.49 14.71 -10.20
N SER A 61 -1.27 15.04 -9.18
CA SER A 61 -0.69 15.40 -7.88
C SER A 61 -0.06 14.12 -7.33
N THR A 62 1.27 13.99 -7.41
CA THR A 62 1.99 12.85 -6.84
C THR A 62 1.93 12.80 -5.32
N VAL A 63 1.58 13.92 -4.67
CA VAL A 63 1.43 13.96 -3.21
C VAL A 63 0.10 13.31 -2.82
N PRO A 64 0.12 12.23 -2.02
CA PRO A 64 -1.08 11.54 -1.57
C PRO A 64 -1.91 12.44 -0.64
N ARG A 65 -3.23 12.23 -0.61
CA ARG A 65 -4.16 13.02 0.20
C ARG A 65 -5.21 12.12 0.84
N VAL A 66 -5.75 12.55 1.99
CA VAL A 66 -6.81 11.82 2.71
C VAL A 66 -8.06 11.61 1.85
N SER A 67 -8.42 12.55 0.97
CA SER A 67 -9.54 12.36 0.02
C SER A 67 -9.31 11.21 -0.97
N GLY A 68 -8.05 10.97 -1.36
CA GLY A 68 -7.66 9.79 -2.14
C GLY A 68 -7.89 8.50 -1.36
N LEU A 69 -7.50 8.47 -0.08
CA LEU A 69 -7.75 7.33 0.81
C LEU A 69 -9.24 7.05 1.01
N LEU A 70 -10.06 8.09 1.13
CA LEU A 70 -11.51 7.94 1.30
C LEU A 70 -12.21 7.39 0.05
N SER A 71 -11.62 7.57 -1.12
CA SER A 71 -12.17 7.12 -2.41
C SER A 71 -11.54 5.82 -2.93
N ALA A 72 -10.45 5.36 -2.29
CA ALA A 72 -9.74 4.15 -2.64
C ALA A 72 -10.57 2.89 -2.35
N ASN A 73 -10.17 1.78 -2.98
CA ASN A 73 -10.69 0.46 -2.68
C ASN A 73 -9.71 -0.27 -1.75
N TYR A 74 -10.24 -0.91 -0.72
CA TYR A 74 -9.52 -1.66 0.29
C TYR A 74 -9.82 -3.13 0.19
N LEU A 75 -8.82 -3.96 0.43
CA LEU A 75 -9.00 -5.39 0.60
C LEU A 75 -9.99 -5.65 1.74
N ILE A 76 -10.70 -6.76 1.66
CA ILE A 76 -11.51 -7.33 2.75
C ILE A 76 -11.13 -8.79 2.94
N SER A 77 -11.66 -9.44 3.97
CA SER A 77 -11.22 -10.77 4.40
C SER A 77 -11.44 -11.86 3.34
N ASP A 78 -12.35 -11.65 2.38
CA ASP A 78 -12.59 -12.56 1.26
C ASP A 78 -11.64 -12.34 0.05
N GLY A 79 -10.66 -11.43 0.19
CA GLY A 79 -9.70 -11.08 -0.85
C GLY A 79 -10.20 -10.10 -1.90
N LYS A 80 -11.48 -9.72 -1.87
CA LYS A 80 -12.03 -8.68 -2.77
C LYS A 80 -11.64 -7.30 -2.29
N ARG A 81 -11.88 -6.30 -3.14
CA ARG A 81 -11.73 -4.89 -2.78
C ARG A 81 -13.07 -4.18 -2.76
N THR A 82 -13.23 -3.29 -1.79
CA THR A 82 -14.45 -2.49 -1.59
C THR A 82 -14.09 -1.06 -1.21
N ARG A 83 -15.01 -0.13 -1.46
CA ARG A 83 -14.92 1.21 -0.88
C ARG A 83 -15.29 1.17 0.60
N LEU A 84 -14.81 2.19 1.33
CA LEU A 84 -15.21 2.44 2.71
C LEU A 84 -16.74 2.67 2.80
N GLY A 85 -17.32 2.28 3.93
CA GLY A 85 -18.75 2.41 4.20
C GLY A 85 -19.59 1.17 3.85
N LEU A 86 -20.89 1.41 3.57
CA LEU A 86 -21.92 0.40 3.41
C LEU A 86 -21.84 -0.26 2.02
N GLY A 87 -21.65 -1.57 2.01
CA GLY A 87 -21.54 -2.38 0.78
C GLY A 87 -20.64 -3.60 0.97
N SER A 88 -19.76 -3.58 1.96
CA SER A 88 -19.00 -4.74 2.44
C SER A 88 -19.59 -5.24 3.76
N GLY A 89 -19.59 -6.56 3.98
CA GLY A 89 -20.05 -7.17 5.23
C GLY A 89 -19.29 -6.71 6.48
N GLU A 90 -18.20 -5.94 6.30
CA GLU A 90 -17.29 -5.47 7.34
C GLU A 90 -17.43 -3.98 7.67
N ASN A 91 -18.18 -3.20 6.87
CA ASN A 91 -18.46 -1.77 7.08
C ASN A 91 -17.23 -0.94 7.50
N LEU A 92 -16.19 -0.98 6.66
CA LEU A 92 -14.90 -0.33 6.93
C LEU A 92 -15.01 1.20 7.00
N ARG A 93 -14.29 1.80 7.95
CA ARG A 93 -14.13 3.25 8.10
C ARG A 93 -12.65 3.58 8.25
N LEU A 94 -12.22 4.69 7.66
CA LEU A 94 -10.86 5.20 7.82
C LEU A 94 -10.77 6.01 9.13
N GLU A 95 -9.82 5.64 9.99
CA GLU A 95 -9.43 6.45 11.15
C GLU A 95 -8.45 7.52 10.66
N GLN A 96 -8.98 8.71 10.35
CA GLN A 96 -8.24 9.76 9.64
C GLN A 96 -7.07 10.32 10.45
N GLU A 97 -7.19 10.28 11.77
CA GLU A 97 -6.13 10.61 12.72
C GLU A 97 -4.93 9.67 12.64
N TYR A 98 -5.11 8.46 12.09
CA TYR A 98 -4.09 7.42 12.01
C TYR A 98 -3.66 7.18 10.55
N VAL A 99 -3.41 8.27 9.84
CA VAL A 99 -2.90 8.29 8.46
C VAL A 99 -1.46 8.78 8.48
N SER A 100 -0.56 7.99 7.90
CA SER A 100 0.82 8.39 7.61
C SER A 100 1.06 8.42 6.11
N PHE A 101 1.73 9.46 5.63
CA PHE A 101 2.26 9.53 4.28
C PHE A 101 3.79 9.48 4.32
N GLY A 102 4.37 8.90 3.29
CA GLY A 102 5.82 8.78 3.12
C GLY A 102 6.18 7.61 2.24
N ASP A 103 7.41 7.57 1.77
CA ASP A 103 7.90 6.54 0.85
C ASP A 103 8.05 5.17 1.55
N LEU A 104 7.11 4.25 1.27
CA LEU A 104 7.04 2.92 1.89
C LEU A 104 7.80 1.88 1.08
N ASN A 105 7.88 2.04 -0.25
CA ASN A 105 8.46 1.08 -1.18
C ASN A 105 9.83 1.50 -1.75
N ARG A 106 10.34 2.67 -1.39
CA ARG A 106 11.61 3.30 -1.82
C ARG A 106 11.64 3.69 -3.29
N ASP A 107 10.56 4.25 -3.82
CA ASP A 107 10.48 4.75 -5.19
C ASP A 107 10.54 6.28 -5.30
N ASN A 108 10.71 6.98 -4.18
CA ASN A 108 10.68 8.44 -4.05
C ASN A 108 9.30 9.07 -4.32
N VAL A 109 8.24 8.28 -4.23
CA VAL A 109 6.85 8.73 -4.21
C VAL A 109 6.28 8.43 -2.83
N ASP A 110 5.57 9.41 -2.26
CA ASP A 110 4.92 9.20 -0.97
C ASP A 110 3.76 8.22 -1.13
N ASP A 111 3.83 7.13 -0.38
CA ASP A 111 2.79 6.13 -0.19
C ASP A 111 1.92 6.50 1.03
N ALA A 112 1.03 5.61 1.46
CA ALA A 112 0.32 5.77 2.71
C ALA A 112 0.22 4.48 3.54
N MET A 113 0.17 4.66 4.85
CA MET A 113 -0.19 3.65 5.84
C MET A 113 -1.37 4.18 6.64
N VAL A 114 -2.43 3.39 6.71
CA VAL A 114 -3.68 3.83 7.32
C VAL A 114 -4.26 2.78 8.24
N VAL A 115 -5.01 3.23 9.24
CA VAL A 115 -5.82 2.35 10.08
C VAL A 115 -7.27 2.38 9.61
N LEU A 116 -7.83 1.19 9.42
CA LEU A 116 -9.23 0.97 9.14
C LEU A 116 -9.91 0.35 10.35
N ARG A 117 -11.10 0.84 10.67
CA ARG A 117 -12.00 0.23 11.64
C ARG A 117 -13.16 -0.44 10.92
N GLY A 118 -13.30 -1.74 11.10
CA GLY A 118 -14.44 -2.53 10.64
C GLY A 118 -15.37 -2.90 11.78
N ALA A 119 -16.65 -3.09 11.48
CA ALA A 119 -17.63 -3.64 12.41
C ALA A 119 -17.61 -5.18 12.35
N LYS A 120 -17.60 -5.83 13.51
CA LYS A 120 -17.69 -7.29 13.59
C LYS A 120 -19.16 -7.76 13.70
N PRO A 121 -19.53 -8.89 13.05
CA PRO A 121 -20.80 -9.56 13.33
C PRO A 121 -20.87 -9.96 14.81
N GLY A 122 -21.90 -9.50 15.53
CA GLY A 122 -22.04 -9.73 16.98
C GLY A 122 -21.69 -8.53 17.86
N GLY A 123 -21.25 -7.42 17.28
CA GLY A 123 -20.86 -6.21 18.01
C GLY A 123 -19.35 -6.09 18.19
N GLY A 124 -18.87 -4.86 18.41
CA GLY A 124 -17.44 -4.57 18.55
C GLY A 124 -16.78 -4.09 17.25
N ALA A 125 -15.53 -3.64 17.40
CA ALA A 125 -14.70 -3.13 16.32
C ALA A 125 -13.56 -4.12 16.01
N SER A 126 -13.04 -4.05 14.79
CA SER A 126 -11.74 -4.62 14.44
C SER A 126 -10.92 -3.56 13.74
N TYR A 127 -9.65 -3.48 14.07
CA TYR A 127 -8.73 -2.52 13.51
C TYR A 127 -7.77 -3.24 12.59
N ARG A 128 -7.51 -2.65 11.42
CA ARG A 128 -6.56 -3.19 10.45
C ARG A 128 -5.62 -2.10 9.99
N LEU A 129 -4.35 -2.46 9.85
CA LEU A 129 -3.34 -1.62 9.23
C LEU A 129 -3.31 -1.93 7.73
N ALA A 130 -3.50 -0.92 6.89
CA ALA A 130 -3.54 -1.06 5.44
C ALA A 130 -2.37 -0.29 4.80
N ALA A 131 -1.60 -0.99 3.96
CA ALA A 131 -0.58 -0.38 3.13
C ALA A 131 -1.17 0.05 1.79
N MET A 132 -0.94 1.30 1.42
CA MET A 132 -1.43 1.92 0.20
C MET A 132 -0.25 2.39 -0.62
N LEU A 133 -0.09 1.87 -1.84
CA LEU A 133 0.92 2.40 -2.75
C LEU A 133 0.33 3.49 -3.62
N ASN A 134 1.14 4.52 -3.90
CA ASN A 134 0.74 5.65 -4.72
C ASN A 134 1.20 5.47 -6.16
N PHE A 135 0.24 5.19 -7.05
CA PHE A 135 0.48 5.07 -8.47
C PHE A 135 0.00 6.32 -9.19
N GLY A 136 0.85 7.35 -9.20
CA GLY A 136 0.54 8.58 -9.90
C GLY A 136 -0.71 9.27 -9.37
N GLY A 137 -0.81 9.44 -8.06
CA GLY A 137 -1.90 10.13 -7.37
C GLY A 137 -3.10 9.24 -7.04
N GLU A 138 -3.12 8.00 -7.54
CA GLU A 138 -4.12 6.99 -7.17
C GLU A 138 -3.54 6.07 -6.08
N LEU A 139 -4.22 6.02 -4.93
CA LEU A 139 -3.80 5.19 -3.80
C LEU A 139 -4.45 3.81 -3.90
N PHE A 140 -3.60 2.80 -3.86
CA PHE A 140 -4.00 1.42 -4.07
C PHE A 140 -3.66 0.54 -2.88
N ASN A 141 -4.66 -0.13 -2.30
CA ASN A 141 -4.43 -1.04 -1.18
C ASN A 141 -3.76 -2.34 -1.64
N ILE A 142 -2.52 -2.55 -1.20
CA ILE A 142 -1.73 -3.75 -1.50
C ILE A 142 -2.01 -4.87 -0.50
N THR A 143 -2.12 -4.51 0.78
CA THR A 143 -2.27 -5.50 1.85
C THR A 143 -2.91 -4.89 3.09
N MET A 144 -3.39 -5.77 3.97
CA MET A 144 -3.92 -5.42 5.27
C MET A 144 -3.41 -6.39 6.33
N LEU A 145 -3.11 -5.87 7.51
CA LEU A 145 -2.74 -6.63 8.69
C LEU A 145 -3.80 -6.40 9.78
N ASP A 146 -4.32 -7.49 10.37
CA ASP A 146 -5.23 -7.38 11.51
C ASP A 146 -4.46 -6.94 12.76
N LEU A 147 -4.96 -5.88 13.41
CA LEU A 147 -4.43 -5.35 14.65
C LEU A 147 -5.28 -5.75 15.87
N GLY A 148 -6.43 -6.40 15.68
CA GLY A 148 -7.31 -6.83 16.76
C GLY A 148 -8.48 -5.89 17.05
N GLU A 149 -9.04 -5.97 18.26
CA GLU A 149 -10.35 -5.36 18.58
C GLU A 149 -10.26 -4.00 19.26
N GLU A 150 -9.14 -3.72 19.93
CA GLU A 150 -8.89 -2.46 20.62
C GLU A 150 -7.53 -1.95 20.18
N LEU A 151 -7.48 -0.68 19.79
CA LEU A 151 -6.28 -0.03 19.31
C LEU A 151 -6.26 1.41 19.77
N GLU A 152 -5.11 1.84 20.27
CA GLU A 152 -4.79 3.24 20.50
C GLU A 152 -3.40 3.51 19.95
N ILE A 153 -3.28 4.49 19.06
CA ILE A 153 -1.99 4.91 18.49
C ILE A 153 -1.61 6.26 19.08
N PHE A 154 -0.38 6.34 19.60
CA PHE A 154 0.19 7.53 20.23
C PHE A 154 1.07 8.32 19.27
N SER A 155 1.75 7.64 18.36
CA SER A 155 2.54 8.26 17.29
C SER A 155 2.70 7.30 16.14
N HIS A 156 2.80 7.81 14.91
CA HIS A 156 3.04 7.01 13.72
C HIS A 156 3.74 7.81 12.63
N GLU A 157 4.60 7.15 11.87
CA GLU A 157 5.31 7.76 10.74
C GLU A 157 5.70 6.70 9.70
N ILE A 158 5.91 7.14 8.45
CA ILE A 158 6.64 6.35 7.45
C ILE A 158 8.00 7.01 7.28
N ASN A 159 9.06 6.23 7.41
CA ASN A 159 10.43 6.69 7.28
C ASN A 159 11.30 5.65 6.55
N TYR A 160 11.85 6.03 5.39
CA TYR A 160 12.77 5.22 4.57
C TYR A 160 12.33 3.75 4.34
N GLY A 161 11.09 3.55 3.89
CA GLY A 161 10.54 2.22 3.59
C GLY A 161 10.15 1.40 4.82
N LYS A 162 9.91 2.06 5.95
CA LYS A 162 9.41 1.46 7.18
C LYS A 162 8.28 2.30 7.74
N TYR A 163 7.26 1.64 8.26
CA TYR A 163 6.23 2.27 9.07
C TYR A 163 6.52 2.01 10.54
N ALA A 164 6.64 3.05 11.34
CA ALA A 164 6.82 2.96 12.78
C ALA A 164 5.58 3.50 13.47
N ALA A 165 5.04 2.74 14.42
CA ALA A 165 3.92 3.18 15.25
C ALA A 165 4.19 2.86 16.72
N GLU A 166 3.92 3.81 17.58
CA GLU A 166 3.81 3.57 19.01
C GLU A 166 2.33 3.39 19.34
N MET A 167 1.96 2.18 19.76
CA MET A 167 0.56 1.81 19.94
C MET A 167 0.35 0.85 21.09
N ARG A 168 -0.89 0.81 21.56
CA ARG A 168 -1.43 -0.18 22.50
C ARG A 168 -2.51 -0.97 21.78
N VAL A 169 -2.41 -2.29 21.86
CA VAL A 169 -3.37 -3.23 21.28
C VAL A 169 -4.01 -4.03 22.41
N GLY A 170 -5.34 -4.04 22.48
CA GLY A 170 -6.07 -4.68 23.59
C GLY A 170 -5.75 -4.06 24.95
N SER A 171 -5.74 -4.92 25.97
CA SER A 171 -5.25 -4.61 27.32
C SER A 171 -3.72 -4.61 27.45
N GLY A 172 -3.00 -4.67 26.32
CA GLY A 172 -1.54 -4.72 26.30
C GLY A 172 -0.89 -3.40 26.74
N GLU A 173 0.44 -3.43 26.81
CA GLU A 173 1.24 -2.23 27.08
C GLU A 173 1.47 -1.41 25.81
N ARG A 174 1.66 -0.10 25.97
CA ARG A 174 2.14 0.80 24.93
C ARG A 174 3.55 0.35 24.50
N ARG A 175 3.72 0.03 23.21
CA ARG A 175 4.99 -0.42 22.64
C ARG A 175 5.19 0.16 21.24
N ARG A 176 6.44 0.24 20.82
CA ARG A 176 6.80 0.55 19.43
C ARG A 176 6.70 -0.71 18.57
N TYR A 177 6.11 -0.55 17.40
CA TYR A 177 5.99 -1.57 16.37
C TYR A 177 6.54 -0.97 15.07
N ASP A 178 7.49 -1.67 14.47
CA ASP A 178 8.02 -1.30 13.16
C ASP A 178 7.57 -2.35 12.13
N TYR A 179 7.12 -1.88 10.98
CA TYR A 179 6.61 -2.69 9.88
C TYR A 179 7.33 -2.35 8.59
N LYS A 180 7.49 -3.36 7.74
CA LYS A 180 8.03 -3.20 6.39
C LYS A 180 7.13 -3.91 5.39
N LEU A 181 6.86 -3.27 4.26
CA LEU A 181 6.21 -3.91 3.13
C LEU A 181 7.23 -4.77 2.39
N VAL A 182 6.95 -6.07 2.27
CA VAL A 182 7.76 -7.04 1.52
C VAL A 182 6.83 -7.77 0.56
N GLY A 183 6.93 -7.46 -0.73
CA GLY A 183 5.98 -7.97 -1.73
C GLY A 183 4.56 -7.51 -1.41
N ARG A 184 3.65 -8.45 -1.12
CA ARG A 184 2.24 -8.20 -0.79
C ARG A 184 1.94 -8.34 0.71
N GLU A 185 2.96 -8.36 1.55
CA GLU A 185 2.83 -8.61 2.99
C GLU A 185 3.45 -7.49 3.83
N LEU A 186 2.79 -7.17 4.94
CA LEU A 186 3.36 -6.33 5.99
C LEU A 186 4.04 -7.22 7.03
N MET A 187 5.37 -7.14 7.08
CA MET A 187 6.17 -7.87 8.06
C MET A 187 6.48 -6.97 9.25
N ARG A 188 6.23 -7.47 10.46
CA ARG A 188 6.74 -6.85 11.68
C ARG A 188 8.24 -7.11 11.80
N LEU A 189 9.01 -6.08 12.16
CA LEU A 189 10.46 -6.14 12.36
C LEU A 189 10.82 -6.49 13.82
#